data_AF-A0A6A4RPS8-F1
#
_entry.id   AF-A0A6A4RPS8-F1
#
_cell.length_a   1.000
_cell.length_b   1.000
_cell.length_c   1.000
_cell.angle_alpha   90.00
_cell.angle_beta   90.00
_cell.angle_gamma   90.00
#
_symmetry.space_group_name_H-M   'P 1'
#
loop_
_entity.id
_entity.type
_entity.pdbx_description
1 polymer ?
#
loop_
_entity_poly.entity_id
_entity_poly.type
_entity_poly.pdbx_seq_one_letter_code
_entity_poly.pdbx_strand_id
1 'polypeptide(L)'
;MRLQTPCTDSNDAICACNYNYFFNGISGRCEPCTVCPTGEGVYTHCDHDHDTVCEECVDDTFSDRESSLEPCLPCTICDEETEVQLGVCAPTYDSVCHTITALLLVTGDGTIRDLAGLRSFERGGPELGLRVESCRHLVPGHGGLRRLCTQIHVSCSKQEAASLADIPQTFWGVR
;
A
#
# COMPACT_ATOMS: atom_id res chain seq x y z
N MET A 1 -4.71 -5.71 -15.24
CA MET A 1 -5.86 -6.50 -14.81
C MET A 1 -5.34 -7.73 -14.09
N ARG A 2 -5.99 -8.12 -12.99
CA ARG A 2 -5.70 -9.29 -12.16
C ARG A 2 -6.83 -10.30 -12.28
N LEU A 3 -6.52 -11.58 -12.07
CA LEU A 3 -7.53 -12.64 -12.01
C LEU A 3 -8.29 -12.55 -10.68
N GLN A 4 -9.61 -12.37 -10.73
CA GLN A 4 -10.50 -12.37 -9.55
C GLN A 4 -11.02 -13.77 -9.28
N THR A 5 -11.53 -14.44 -10.32
CA THR A 5 -11.97 -15.84 -10.26
C THR A 5 -11.40 -16.60 -11.46
N PRO A 6 -10.90 -17.83 -11.25
CA PRO A 6 -10.42 -18.66 -12.36
C PRO A 6 -11.59 -19.15 -13.22
N CYS A 7 -11.29 -19.57 -14.46
CA CYS A 7 -12.28 -20.25 -15.30
C CYS A 7 -12.69 -21.58 -14.67
N THR A 8 -13.96 -21.96 -14.87
CA THR A 8 -14.45 -23.32 -14.66
C THR A 8 -15.02 -23.88 -15.97
N ASP A 9 -15.48 -25.14 -15.97
CA ASP A 9 -16.18 -25.76 -17.10
C ASP A 9 -17.49 -25.04 -17.47
N SER A 10 -18.07 -24.33 -16.50
CA SER A 10 -19.38 -23.69 -16.60
C SER A 10 -19.32 -22.15 -16.56
N ASN A 11 -18.20 -21.55 -16.16
CA ASN A 11 -18.06 -20.10 -16.01
C ASN A 11 -16.72 -19.60 -16.56
N ASP A 12 -16.77 -18.45 -17.22
CA ASP A 12 -15.55 -17.74 -17.66
C ASP A 12 -14.81 -17.13 -16.45
N ALA A 13 -13.50 -16.90 -16.61
CA ALA A 13 -12.71 -16.19 -15.60
C ALA A 13 -13.19 -14.74 -15.46
N ILE A 14 -13.32 -14.27 -14.21
CA ILE A 14 -13.56 -12.86 -13.93
C ILE A 14 -12.21 -12.19 -13.72
N CYS A 15 -11.97 -11.13 -14.49
CA CYS A 15 -10.82 -10.26 -14.33
C CYS A 15 -11.24 -8.95 -13.67
N ALA A 16 -10.38 -8.41 -12.84
CA ALA A 16 -10.55 -7.11 -12.20
C ALA A 16 -9.37 -6.20 -12.49
N CYS A 17 -9.51 -4.90 -12.20
CA CYS A 17 -8.36 -3.99 -12.24
C CYS A 17 -7.29 -4.40 -11.20
N ASN A 18 -6.04 -4.04 -11.48
CA ASN A 18 -4.95 -4.30 -10.54
C ASN A 18 -5.18 -3.49 -9.25
N TYR A 19 -4.48 -3.83 -8.17
CA TYR A 19 -4.48 -2.99 -6.97
C TYR A 19 -4.08 -1.55 -7.30
N ASN A 20 -4.74 -0.59 -6.65
CA ASN A 20 -4.63 0.85 -6.92
C ASN A 20 -5.19 1.29 -8.29
N TYR A 21 -6.06 0.49 -8.89
CA TYR A 21 -6.82 0.86 -10.09
C TYR A 21 -8.29 0.45 -9.98
N PHE A 22 -9.18 1.30 -10.48
CA PHE A 22 -10.61 1.02 -10.63
C PHE A 22 -11.00 0.96 -12.11
N PHE A 23 -12.12 0.29 -12.42
CA PHE A 23 -12.63 0.24 -13.78
C PHE A 23 -13.53 1.46 -14.07
N ASN A 24 -13.05 2.36 -14.93
CA ASN A 24 -13.86 3.48 -15.37
C ASN A 24 -14.79 3.05 -16.52
N GLY A 25 -16.09 2.98 -16.24
CA GLY A 25 -17.11 2.57 -17.22
C GLY A 25 -17.28 3.53 -18.41
N ILE A 26 -16.83 4.78 -18.29
CA ILE A 26 -16.90 5.79 -19.35
C ILE A 26 -15.73 5.61 -20.34
N SER A 27 -14.51 5.44 -19.81
CA SER A 27 -13.32 5.24 -20.65
C SER A 27 -13.12 3.78 -21.09
N GLY A 28 -13.79 2.84 -20.42
CA GLY A 28 -13.68 1.40 -20.65
C GLY A 28 -12.32 0.83 -20.26
N ARG A 29 -11.61 1.48 -19.33
CA ARG A 29 -10.22 1.15 -18.96
C ARG A 29 -10.05 1.15 -17.45
N CYS A 30 -9.01 0.45 -16.98
CA CYS A 30 -8.55 0.57 -15.61
C CYS A 30 -7.79 1.89 -15.44
N GLU A 31 -8.28 2.75 -14.55
CA GLU A 31 -7.67 4.03 -14.21
C GLU A 31 -7.09 3.97 -12.80
N PRO A 32 -6.00 4.71 -12.53
CA PRO A 32 -5.42 4.73 -11.20
C PRO A 32 -6.42 5.34 -10.21
N CYS A 33 -6.44 4.81 -8.99
CA CYS A 33 -7.27 5.38 -7.92
C CYS A 33 -6.88 6.84 -7.64
N THR A 34 -7.87 7.67 -7.39
CA THR A 34 -7.69 9.05 -6.97
C THR A 34 -7.01 9.09 -5.60
N VAL A 35 -6.08 10.03 -5.45
CA VAL A 35 -5.39 10.34 -4.20
C VAL A 35 -6.04 11.59 -3.63
N CYS A 36 -6.48 11.53 -2.37
CA CYS A 36 -7.03 12.67 -1.66
C CYS A 36 -5.90 13.62 -1.26
N PRO A 37 -6.00 14.91 -1.58
CA PRO A 37 -4.99 15.91 -1.22
C PRO A 37 -5.00 16.22 0.28
N THR A 38 -3.97 16.91 0.76
CA THR A 38 -3.94 17.50 2.10
C THR A 38 -5.18 18.36 2.33
N GLY A 39 -5.85 18.21 3.48
CA GLY A 39 -7.14 18.82 3.75
C GLY A 39 -8.35 17.93 3.46
N GLU A 40 -8.14 16.84 2.71
CA GLU A 40 -9.16 15.85 2.40
C GLU A 40 -8.75 14.46 2.90
N GLY A 41 -9.74 13.69 3.33
CA GLY A 41 -9.60 12.31 3.77
C GLY A 41 -10.39 11.37 2.88
N VAL A 42 -10.04 10.09 2.92
CA VAL A 42 -10.76 9.05 2.19
C VAL A 42 -12.08 8.72 2.90
N TYR A 43 -13.20 9.01 2.23
CA TYR A 43 -14.53 8.61 2.65
C TYR A 43 -14.84 7.16 2.25
N THR A 44 -14.56 6.81 0.99
CA THR A 44 -14.63 5.42 0.50
C THR A 44 -13.34 5.04 -0.21
N HIS A 45 -12.76 3.92 0.19
CA HIS A 45 -11.56 3.38 -0.46
C HIS A 45 -11.83 2.99 -1.90
N CYS A 46 -10.83 3.13 -2.75
CA CYS A 46 -10.86 2.62 -4.10
C CYS A 46 -10.99 1.08 -4.12
N ASP A 47 -11.85 0.58 -5.00
CA ASP A 47 -11.97 -0.83 -5.32
C ASP A 47 -11.86 -1.05 -6.84
N HIS A 48 -11.88 -2.30 -7.29
CA HIS A 48 -11.82 -2.64 -8.71
C HIS A 48 -12.99 -2.08 -9.53
N ASP A 49 -14.10 -1.76 -8.89
CA ASP A 49 -15.35 -1.29 -9.50
C ASP A 49 -15.64 0.21 -9.31
N HIS A 50 -14.99 0.88 -8.35
CA HIS A 50 -15.21 2.29 -8.06
C HIS A 50 -13.94 2.99 -7.57
N ASP A 51 -13.85 4.29 -7.85
CA ASP A 51 -12.73 5.13 -7.46
C ASP A 51 -12.77 5.50 -5.96
N THR A 52 -11.65 5.99 -5.43
CA THR A 52 -11.60 6.67 -4.14
C THR A 52 -12.56 7.86 -4.14
N VAL A 53 -13.34 8.00 -3.07
CA VAL A 53 -14.10 9.24 -2.81
C VAL A 53 -13.45 9.96 -1.66
N CYS A 54 -13.10 11.22 -1.88
CA CYS A 54 -12.52 12.11 -0.90
C CYS A 54 -13.58 13.00 -0.28
N GLU A 55 -13.43 13.29 1.01
CA GLU A 55 -14.23 14.27 1.74
C GLU A 55 -13.32 15.33 2.38
N GLU A 56 -13.84 16.55 2.51
CA GLU A 56 -13.15 17.63 3.22
C GLU A 56 -13.14 17.35 4.72
N CYS A 57 -11.99 17.54 5.36
CA CYS A 57 -11.89 17.37 6.80
C CYS A 57 -12.57 18.55 7.52
N VAL A 58 -13.65 18.25 8.25
CA VAL A 58 -14.45 19.19 9.05
C VAL A 58 -14.54 18.70 10.50
N ASP A 59 -15.12 19.51 11.39
CA ASP A 59 -15.42 19.13 12.79
C ASP A 59 -14.22 18.58 13.59
N ASP A 60 -13.15 19.38 13.71
CA ASP A 60 -11.93 19.06 14.46
C ASP A 60 -11.17 17.82 13.92
N THR A 61 -11.15 17.67 12.60
CA THR A 61 -10.34 16.65 11.92
C THR A 61 -9.37 17.26 10.92
N PHE A 62 -8.30 16.52 10.60
CA PHE A 62 -7.25 16.95 9.68
C PHE A 62 -6.69 15.80 8.83
N SER A 63 -6.07 16.16 7.72
CA SER A 63 -5.29 15.29 6.84
C SER A 63 -4.05 16.07 6.38
N ASP A 64 -2.87 15.67 6.88
CA ASP A 64 -1.59 16.35 6.67
C ASP A 64 -0.80 15.83 5.45
N ARG A 65 -1.32 14.81 4.75
CA ARG A 65 -0.65 14.16 3.63
C ARG A 65 -1.62 13.69 2.57
N GLU A 66 -1.12 13.60 1.35
CA GLU A 66 -1.88 13.02 0.24
C GLU A 66 -1.98 11.50 0.42
N SER A 67 -3.20 10.95 0.36
CA SER A 67 -3.42 9.51 0.54
C SER A 67 -4.64 8.99 -0.23
N SER A 68 -4.58 7.73 -0.66
CA SER A 68 -5.73 7.01 -1.23
C SER A 68 -6.36 6.02 -0.24
N LEU A 69 -5.87 6.00 1.00
CA LEU A 69 -6.30 5.05 2.04
C LEU A 69 -6.60 5.68 3.40
N GLU A 70 -6.10 6.88 3.71
CA GLU A 70 -6.25 7.45 5.05
C GLU A 70 -7.48 8.38 5.11
N PRO A 71 -8.41 8.16 6.06
CA PRO A 71 -9.51 9.08 6.32
C PRO A 71 -9.03 10.32 7.08
N CYS A 72 -9.92 11.30 7.27
CA CYS A 72 -9.65 12.43 8.14
C CYS A 72 -9.37 11.94 9.58
N LEU A 73 -8.27 12.41 10.15
CA LEU A 73 -7.82 12.05 11.50
C LEU A 73 -8.35 13.06 12.52
N PRO A 74 -8.77 12.63 13.71
CA PRO A 74 -9.17 13.56 14.75
C PRO A 74 -7.98 14.40 15.22
N CYS A 75 -8.20 15.69 15.43
CA CYS A 75 -7.20 16.58 15.98
C CYS A 75 -6.87 16.23 17.44
N THR A 76 -5.62 16.46 17.83
CA THR A 76 -5.15 16.37 19.20
C THR A 76 -5.85 17.42 20.06
N ILE A 77 -6.44 16.98 21.18
CA ILE A 77 -7.09 17.86 22.15
C ILE A 77 -6.07 18.17 23.26
N CYS A 78 -5.78 19.45 23.47
CA CYS A 78 -4.89 19.88 24.55
C CYS A 78 -5.65 19.90 25.89
N ASP A 79 -5.01 19.43 26.95
CA ASP A 79 -5.56 19.53 28.30
C ASP A 79 -5.44 20.97 28.82
N GLU A 80 -6.58 21.66 28.99
CA GLU A 80 -6.62 23.06 29.42
C GLU A 80 -5.95 23.32 30.79
N GLU A 81 -5.83 22.30 31.65
CA GLU A 81 -5.20 22.44 32.97
C GLU A 81 -3.67 22.29 32.94
N THR A 82 -3.12 21.55 31.97
CA THR A 82 -1.70 21.16 31.96
C THR A 82 -0.94 21.59 30.70
N GLU A 83 -1.66 21.96 29.64
CA GLU A 83 -1.15 22.27 28.31
C GLU A 83 -1.73 23.57 27.77
N VAL A 84 -0.94 24.23 26.90
CA VAL A 84 -1.35 25.41 26.15
C VAL A 84 -1.36 25.04 24.68
N GLN A 85 -2.47 25.35 24.00
CA GLN A 85 -2.58 25.23 22.55
C GLN A 85 -1.81 26.37 21.88
N LEU A 86 -0.75 26.03 21.15
CA LEU A 86 0.05 26.97 20.36
C LEU A 86 -0.39 27.02 18.89
N GLY A 87 -0.96 25.93 18.39
CA GLY A 87 -1.49 25.81 17.05
C GLY A 87 -2.92 25.29 17.09
N VAL A 88 -3.85 26.02 16.47
CA VAL A 88 -5.25 25.62 16.34
C VAL A 88 -5.38 24.55 15.26
N CYS A 89 -6.20 23.54 15.50
CA CYS A 89 -6.54 22.51 14.51
C CYS A 89 -7.04 23.15 13.19
N ALA A 90 -6.59 22.60 12.07
CA ALA A 90 -7.08 22.96 10.74
C ALA A 90 -7.22 21.71 9.88
N PRO A 91 -7.99 21.75 8.78
CA PRO A 91 -8.18 20.58 7.90
C PRO A 91 -6.86 19.98 7.38
N THR A 92 -5.79 20.78 7.33
CA THR A 92 -4.49 20.39 6.77
C THR A 92 -3.41 20.10 7.81
N TYR A 93 -3.63 20.39 9.10
CA TYR A 93 -2.63 20.18 10.14
C TYR A 93 -3.25 20.05 11.53
N ASP A 94 -2.59 19.24 12.36
CA ASP A 94 -3.03 18.98 13.73
C ASP A 94 -2.85 20.20 14.65
N SER A 95 -3.61 20.18 15.73
CA SER A 95 -3.42 21.08 16.87
C SER A 95 -2.09 20.79 17.59
N VAL A 96 -1.43 21.84 18.06
CA VAL A 96 -0.11 21.75 18.71
C VAL A 96 -0.24 22.10 20.18
N CYS A 97 -0.09 21.11 21.04
CA CYS A 97 -0.15 21.24 22.49
C CYS A 97 1.26 21.32 23.10
N HIS A 98 1.41 22.14 24.13
CA HIS A 98 2.67 22.28 24.85
C HIS A 98 2.43 22.32 26.34
N THR A 99 3.18 21.56 27.13
CA THR A 99 2.99 21.55 28.58
C THR A 99 3.38 22.91 29.17
N ILE A 100 2.59 23.37 30.14
CA ILE A 100 2.81 24.64 30.85
C ILE A 100 4.18 24.63 31.55
N THR A 101 4.60 23.47 32.07
CA THR A 101 5.93 23.27 32.66
C THR A 101 7.06 23.46 31.66
N ALA A 102 6.86 23.15 30.38
CA ALA A 102 7.86 23.37 29.34
C ALA A 102 7.90 24.84 28.84
N LEU A 103 6.81 25.60 28.97
CA LEU A 103 6.78 27.06 28.72
C LEU A 103 7.46 27.87 29.83
N LEU A 104 7.32 27.46 31.10
CA LEU A 104 7.99 28.09 32.25
C LEU A 104 9.53 28.02 32.17
N LEU A 105 10.09 27.13 31.34
CA LEU A 105 11.54 27.09 31.10
C LEU A 105 12.04 28.21 30.17
N VAL A 106 11.13 28.88 29.44
CA VAL A 106 11.47 29.93 28.46
C VAL A 106 11.57 31.32 29.10
N THR A 107 10.80 31.57 30.16
CA THR A 107 10.83 32.85 30.90
C THR A 107 11.63 32.68 32.18
N GLY A 108 12.96 32.80 32.06
CA GLY A 108 13.91 32.45 33.10
C GLY A 108 13.86 33.29 34.38
N ASP A 109 13.43 32.67 35.48
CA ASP A 109 13.80 33.01 36.85
C ASP A 109 14.16 31.79 37.73
N GLY A 110 14.60 30.69 37.10
CA GLY A 110 15.95 30.23 37.43
C GLY A 110 16.16 29.18 38.51
N THR A 111 15.50 28.03 38.45
CA THR A 111 16.15 26.73 38.73
C THR A 111 15.40 25.56 38.07
N ILE A 112 16.05 24.85 37.15
CA ILE A 112 15.57 23.59 36.55
C ILE A 112 16.69 22.57 36.72
N ARG A 113 16.41 21.49 37.45
CA ARG A 113 17.33 20.37 37.63
C ARG A 113 17.22 19.50 36.39
N ASP A 114 18.27 19.52 35.57
CA ASP A 114 18.46 18.62 34.44
C ASP A 114 18.37 17.17 34.91
N LEU A 115 17.25 16.49 34.63
CA LEU A 115 17.25 15.04 34.65
C LEU A 115 16.44 14.50 33.46
N ALA A 116 17.20 13.79 32.62
CA ALA A 116 16.79 12.75 31.69
C ALA A 116 16.24 13.21 30.33
N GLY A 117 17.18 13.34 29.39
CA GLY A 117 17.20 12.36 28.30
C GLY A 117 16.25 12.65 27.15
N LEU A 118 16.63 13.64 26.35
CA LEU A 118 16.32 13.61 24.92
C LEU A 118 17.03 12.38 24.34
N ARG A 119 16.34 11.23 24.40
CA ARG A 119 16.64 10.10 23.53
C ARG A 119 16.49 10.63 22.12
N SER A 120 17.61 10.76 21.43
CA SER A 120 17.68 10.75 19.99
C SER A 120 16.84 9.56 19.50
N PHE A 121 15.65 9.82 18.98
CA PHE A 121 14.99 8.86 18.10
C PHE A 121 15.70 8.98 16.77
N GLU A 122 16.88 8.35 16.68
CA GLU A 122 17.42 7.95 15.39
C GLU A 122 16.42 6.96 14.81
N ARG A 123 15.63 7.48 13.88
CA ARG A 123 14.76 6.72 13.01
C ARG A 123 15.66 5.72 12.27
N GLY A 124 15.69 4.48 12.76
CA GLY A 124 16.25 3.34 12.07
C GLY A 124 15.63 3.27 10.68
N GLY A 125 16.36 3.76 9.69
CA GLY A 125 16.02 3.59 8.29
C GLY A 125 16.31 2.14 7.89
N PRO A 126 15.36 1.42 7.28
CA PRO A 126 15.63 0.14 6.68
C PRO A 126 16.61 0.30 5.51
N GLU A 127 17.58 -0.61 5.45
CA GLU A 127 18.63 -0.69 4.44
C GLU A 127 18.07 -0.65 3.02
N LEU A 128 18.44 0.38 2.25
CA LEU A 128 18.33 0.35 0.79
C LEU A 128 19.49 -0.49 0.22
N GLY A 129 19.29 -1.80 0.22
CA GLY A 129 20.09 -2.74 -0.54
C GLY A 129 19.77 -2.64 -2.04
N LEU A 130 20.65 -1.98 -2.80
CA LEU A 130 20.68 -2.08 -4.26
C LEU A 130 22.13 -2.06 -4.77
N ARG A 131 22.68 -3.25 -5.04
CA ARG A 131 23.12 -3.70 -6.39
C ARG A 131 23.74 -5.09 -6.25
N VAL A 132 23.13 -6.07 -6.91
CA VAL A 132 23.64 -6.71 -8.14
C VAL A 132 25.00 -7.36 -7.93
N GLU A 133 24.98 -8.68 -7.73
CA GLU A 133 25.88 -9.58 -8.45
C GLU A 133 25.32 -11.01 -8.53
N SER A 134 25.26 -11.52 -9.77
CA SER A 134 25.62 -12.89 -10.14
C SER A 134 24.63 -14.03 -9.82
N CYS A 135 23.68 -14.29 -10.74
CA CYS A 135 23.25 -15.66 -11.00
C CYS A 135 24.33 -16.38 -11.83
N ARG A 136 25.42 -16.78 -11.18
CA ARG A 136 26.18 -17.95 -11.59
C ARG A 136 25.38 -19.16 -11.15
N HIS A 137 24.91 -19.97 -12.09
CA HIS A 137 25.04 -21.44 -12.10
C HIS A 137 24.55 -21.93 -13.47
N LEU A 138 25.48 -22.45 -14.27
CA LEU A 138 25.20 -23.24 -15.47
C LEU A 138 24.93 -24.67 -15.01
N VAL A 139 23.76 -25.23 -15.32
CA VAL A 139 23.49 -26.66 -15.13
C VAL A 139 23.36 -27.31 -16.52
N PRO A 140 24.01 -28.44 -16.80
CA PRO A 140 24.00 -29.03 -18.13
C PRO A 140 22.63 -29.64 -18.46
N GLY A 141 22.06 -29.26 -19.60
CA GLY A 141 20.91 -29.92 -20.21
C GLY A 141 21.23 -30.29 -21.65
N HIS A 142 20.82 -31.48 -22.09
CA HIS A 142 20.99 -31.95 -23.46
C HIS A 142 20.28 -31.00 -24.45
N GLY A 143 21.03 -30.13 -25.13
CA GLY A 143 20.54 -29.37 -26.28
C GLY A 143 20.73 -27.83 -26.30
N GLY A 144 21.50 -27.22 -25.40
CA GLY A 144 21.93 -25.82 -25.53
C GLY A 144 21.29 -24.78 -24.58
N LEU A 145 21.84 -23.56 -24.60
CA LEU A 145 21.56 -22.45 -23.66
C LEU A 145 20.20 -21.77 -23.94
N ARG A 146 19.29 -21.74 -22.95
CA ARG A 146 18.07 -20.92 -22.99
C ARG A 146 18.14 -19.77 -21.97
N ARG A 147 17.72 -18.58 -22.37
CA ARG A 147 17.39 -17.46 -21.46
C ARG A 147 15.94 -17.63 -21.01
N LEU A 148 15.67 -17.65 -19.70
CA LEU A 148 14.34 -17.37 -19.18
C LEU A 148 14.25 -15.89 -18.80
N CYS A 149 13.48 -15.14 -19.57
CA CYS A 149 12.80 -13.94 -19.10
C CYS A 149 11.34 -14.38 -18.86
N THR A 150 10.87 -14.36 -17.61
CA THR A 150 9.44 -14.53 -17.36
C THR A 150 8.74 -13.20 -17.53
N GLN A 151 8.25 -12.95 -18.75
CA GLN A 151 7.22 -11.97 -19.02
C GLN A 151 6.18 -12.57 -19.97
N ILE A 152 4.94 -12.61 -19.48
CA ILE A 152 3.67 -12.40 -20.19
C ILE A 152 3.52 -13.14 -21.53
N HIS A 153 2.76 -14.23 -21.52
CA HIS A 153 1.96 -14.63 -22.68
C HIS A 153 0.47 -14.56 -22.31
N VAL A 154 -0.17 -13.52 -22.85
CA VAL A 154 -1.62 -13.47 -23.05
C VAL A 154 -1.97 -14.46 -24.14
N SER A 155 -2.79 -15.48 -23.83
CA SER A 155 -3.66 -16.22 -24.77
C SER A 155 -4.46 -17.25 -23.97
N CYS A 156 -5.65 -16.89 -23.49
CA CYS A 156 -6.66 -17.90 -23.17
C CYS A 156 -7.56 -17.98 -24.41
N SER A 157 -7.12 -18.77 -25.39
CA SER A 157 -7.95 -19.12 -26.56
C SER A 157 -8.49 -20.53 -26.36
N LYS A 158 -9.79 -20.65 -26.54
CA LYS A 158 -10.62 -21.84 -26.29
C LYS A 158 -10.49 -22.85 -27.43
N GLN A 159 -9.30 -23.38 -27.71
CA GLN A 159 -9.12 -24.55 -28.57
C GLN A 159 -7.75 -25.18 -28.31
N GLU A 160 -7.72 -26.23 -27.48
CA GLU A 160 -6.85 -27.43 -27.58
C GLU A 160 -7.09 -28.31 -26.35
N ALA A 161 -8.32 -28.82 -26.25
CA ALA A 161 -8.65 -29.95 -25.39
C ALA A 161 -8.88 -31.18 -26.29
N ALA A 162 -7.83 -31.62 -26.97
CA ALA A 162 -7.84 -32.84 -27.76
C ALA A 162 -6.41 -33.37 -27.97
N SER A 163 -5.84 -34.04 -26.96
CA SER A 163 -4.98 -35.23 -27.13
C SER A 163 -4.35 -35.64 -25.79
N LEU A 164 -5.14 -36.25 -24.91
CA LEU A 164 -4.63 -37.19 -23.90
C LEU A 164 -5.59 -38.37 -23.84
N ALA A 165 -5.77 -39.02 -25.00
CA ALA A 165 -6.07 -40.44 -25.09
C ALA A 165 -4.75 -41.15 -25.46
N ASP A 166 -4.61 -42.40 -25.05
CA ASP A 166 -3.43 -43.26 -25.17
C ASP A 166 -2.33 -43.10 -24.11
N ILE A 167 -2.70 -43.33 -22.85
CA ILE A 167 -1.81 -44.02 -21.91
C ILE A 167 -2.39 -45.42 -21.69
N PRO A 168 -1.80 -46.50 -22.24
CA PRO A 168 -2.18 -47.85 -21.85
C PRO A 168 -1.64 -48.13 -20.43
N GLN A 169 -2.56 -48.39 -19.50
CA GLN A 169 -2.24 -49.01 -18.22
C GLN A 169 -2.05 -50.50 -18.40
N THR A 170 -0.83 -51.01 -18.18
CA THR A 170 -0.44 -52.42 -17.89
C THR A 170 1.10 -52.45 -17.95
N PHE A 171 1.93 -53.09 -17.12
CA PHE A 171 1.77 -54.21 -16.20
C PHE A 171 3.08 -54.32 -15.36
N TRP A 172 2.93 -54.67 -14.09
CA TRP A 172 3.77 -55.53 -13.24
C TRP A 172 5.23 -55.89 -13.63
N GLY A 173 6.14 -55.72 -12.65
CA GLY A 173 7.01 -56.83 -12.17
C GLY A 173 8.52 -56.80 -12.45
N VAL A 174 9.30 -56.91 -11.35
CA VAL A 174 10.59 -57.64 -11.13
C VAL A 174 11.67 -57.49 -12.22
N ARG A 175 12.84 -56.91 -11.98
CA ARG A 175 13.92 -57.36 -11.06
C ARG A 175 14.98 -56.27 -10.94
#